data_AF-A0A1B8UPC1-F1
#
_entry.id   AF-A0A1B8UPC1-F1
#
_cell.length_a   1.000
_cell.length_b   1.000
_cell.length_c   1.000
_cell.angle_alpha   90.00
_cell.angle_beta   90.00
_cell.angle_gamma   90.00
#
_symmetry.space_group_name_H-M   'P 1'
#
loop_
_entity.id
_entity.type
_entity.pdbx_description
1 polymer ?
#
loop_
_entity_poly.entity_id
_entity_poly.type
_entity_poly.pdbx_seq_one_letter_code
_entity_poly.pdbx_strand_id
1 'polypeptide(L)'
;MHIDSGSTTCSGITMERGISDYNLEEATTRKKMIELSKEVYIVANSTKFGKDVKIAITPLDNVNAIITDANIDPSYPPQFRSIRTKLIIAD
;
A
#
# COMPACT_ATOMS: atom_id res chain seq x y z
N MET A 1 14.66 2.18 -10.90
CA MET A 1 13.36 2.84 -10.67
C MET A 1 12.31 2.01 -11.40
N HIS A 2 11.74 1.00 -10.74
CA HIS A 2 10.53 0.36 -11.26
C HIS A 2 9.37 1.19 -10.72
N ILE A 3 8.95 2.19 -11.49
CA ILE A 3 7.61 2.76 -11.32
C ILE A 3 6.72 1.75 -12.02
N ASP A 4 6.13 0.85 -11.26
CA ASP A 4 5.10 -0.02 -11.80
C ASP A 4 3.84 0.84 -11.98
N SER A 5 3.72 1.48 -13.14
CA SER A 5 2.53 2.21 -13.57
C SER A 5 1.53 1.26 -14.22
N GLY A 6 1.34 0.08 -13.62
CA GLY A 6 0.47 -0.97 -14.13
C GLY A 6 -0.74 -1.14 -13.24
N SER A 7 -1.70 -0.20 -13.23
CA SER A 7 -3.04 -0.42 -12.65
C SER A 7 -3.05 -1.08 -11.24
N THR A 8 -2.03 -0.77 -10.43
CA THR A 8 -1.59 -1.56 -9.27
C THR A 8 -2.34 -1.12 -8.00
N THR A 9 -3.66 -0.92 -8.07
CA THR A 9 -4.48 -0.69 -6.87
C THR A 9 -4.41 -1.92 -5.99
N CYS A 10 -3.80 -1.83 -4.81
CA CYS A 10 -4.12 -2.78 -3.75
C CYS A 10 -5.61 -2.65 -3.42
N SER A 11 -6.23 -3.75 -3.02
CA SER A 11 -7.65 -3.73 -2.67
C SER A 11 -7.88 -3.22 -1.24
N GLY A 12 -6.88 -3.33 -0.37
CA GLY A 12 -6.95 -2.85 1.01
C GLY A 12 -5.60 -2.44 1.61
N ILE A 13 -5.64 -1.41 2.45
CA ILE A 13 -4.53 -0.91 3.25
C ILE A 13 -5.02 -0.79 4.69
N THR A 14 -4.42 -1.53 5.61
CA THR A 14 -4.66 -1.37 7.05
C THR A 14 -3.35 -1.25 7.81
N MET A 15 -3.37 -0.64 9.00
CA MET A 15 -2.16 -0.52 9.81
C MET A 15 -1.72 -1.88 10.34
N GLU A 16 -2.67 -2.77 10.64
CA GLU A 16 -2.42 -4.06 11.27
C GLU A 16 -1.94 -5.12 10.27
N ARG A 17 -2.45 -5.10 9.04
CA ARG A 17 -2.18 -6.14 8.02
C ARG A 17 -1.38 -5.64 6.82
N GLY A 18 -1.22 -4.33 6.67
CA GLY A 18 -0.54 -3.70 5.55
C GLY A 18 -1.32 -3.80 4.26
N ILE A 19 -0.62 -4.15 3.18
CA ILE A 19 -1.16 -4.20 1.83
C ILE A 19 -1.81 -5.55 1.59
N SER A 20 -3.02 -5.56 1.04
CA SER A 20 -3.77 -6.78 0.80
C SER A 20 -4.62 -6.71 -0.49
N ASP A 21 -4.96 -7.89 -1.04
CA ASP A 21 -5.78 -8.04 -2.25
C ASP A 21 -6.95 -9.03 -2.12
N TYR A 22 -7.88 -8.98 -3.07
CA TYR A 22 -8.93 -9.99 -3.26
C TYR A 22 -8.52 -11.08 -4.26
N ASN A 23 -7.60 -10.78 -5.18
CA ASN A 23 -7.14 -11.72 -6.20
C ASN A 23 -5.83 -12.40 -5.78
N LEU A 24 -5.87 -13.74 -5.68
CA LEU A 24 -4.71 -14.55 -5.27
C LEU A 24 -3.57 -14.52 -6.28
N GLU A 25 -3.87 -14.50 -7.57
CA GLU A 25 -2.87 -14.49 -8.63
C GLU A 25 -2.12 -13.15 -8.66
N GLU A 26 -2.86 -12.05 -8.58
CA GLU A 26 -2.29 -10.71 -8.46
C GLU A 26 -1.48 -10.55 -7.16
N ALA A 27 -2.02 -11.01 -6.03
CA ALA A 27 -1.32 -10.97 -4.76
C ALA A 27 0.01 -11.75 -4.80
N THR A 28 0.03 -12.92 -5.44
CA THR A 28 1.24 -13.74 -5.59
C THR A 28 2.27 -13.05 -6.46
N THR A 29 1.83 -12.42 -7.56
CA THR A 29 2.70 -11.67 -8.46
C THR A 29 3.32 -10.48 -7.75
N ARG A 30 2.51 -9.67 -7.05
CA ARG A 30 2.96 -8.49 -6.30
C ARG A 30 3.91 -8.85 -5.16
N LYS A 31 3.66 -9.96 -4.46
CA LYS A 31 4.59 -10.48 -3.43
C LYS A 31 5.99 -10.70 -3.99
N LYS A 32 6.10 -11.43 -5.10
CA LYS A 32 7.40 -11.67 -5.76
C LYS A 32 8.04 -10.37 -6.22
N MET A 33 7.27 -9.43 -6.76
CA MET A 33 7.78 -8.11 -7.16
C MET A 33 8.36 -7.35 -5.97
N ILE A 34 7.66 -7.35 -4.83
CA ILE A 34 8.11 -6.72 -3.59
C ILE A 34 9.38 -7.38 -3.06
N GLU A 35 9.44 -8.71 -3.03
CA GLU A 35 10.61 -9.48 -2.58
C GLU A 35 11.88 -9.20 -3.40
N LEU A 36 11.72 -8.95 -4.70
CA LEU A 36 12.82 -8.64 -5.62
C LEU A 36 13.19 -7.15 -5.65
N SER A 37 12.37 -6.30 -5.04
CA SER A 37 12.53 -4.84 -5.10
C SER A 37 13.38 -4.32 -3.94
N LYS A 38 14.30 -3.40 -4.25
CA LYS A 38 15.07 -2.66 -3.22
C LYS A 38 14.25 -1.57 -2.55
N GLU A 39 13.30 -1.00 -3.29
CA GLU A 39 12.38 0.03 -2.81
C GLU A 39 11.00 -0.23 -3.38
N VAL A 40 9.97 -0.05 -2.55
CA VAL A 40 8.58 -0.33 -2.85
C VAL A 40 7.75 0.93 -2.61
N TYR A 41 7.08 1.39 -3.66
CA TYR A 41 6.16 2.52 -3.62
C TYR A 41 4.78 2.04 -4.04
N ILE A 42 3.75 2.40 -3.28
CA ILE A 42 2.36 2.02 -3.56
C ILE A 42 1.58 3.28 -3.91
N VAL A 43 0.87 3.27 -5.04
CA VAL A 43 -0.07 4.33 -5.40
C VAL A 43 -1.48 3.79 -5.19
N ALA A 44 -2.23 4.42 -4.29
CA ALA A 44 -3.59 3.99 -3.95
C ALA A 44 -4.45 5.18 -3.56
N ASN A 45 -5.68 5.22 -4.05
CA ASN A 45 -6.64 6.24 -3.62
C ASN A 45 -7.06 6.03 -2.16
N SER A 46 -7.54 7.10 -1.54
CA SER A 46 -7.97 7.15 -0.13
C SER A 46 -9.00 6.07 0.21
N THR A 47 -9.82 5.65 -0.76
CA THR A 47 -10.86 4.62 -0.58
C THR A 47 -10.32 3.21 -0.27
N LYS A 48 -9.01 2.98 -0.36
CA LYS A 48 -8.37 1.69 -0.03
C LYS A 48 -8.00 1.56 1.44
N PHE A 49 -7.93 2.67 2.18
CA PHE A 49 -7.56 2.67 3.59
C PHE A 49 -8.70 2.14 4.46
N GLY A 50 -8.35 1.34 5.47
CA GLY A 50 -9.28 0.70 6.41
C GLY A 50 -10.01 -0.51 5.84
N LYS A 51 -9.70 -0.92 4.60
CA LYS A 51 -10.26 -2.14 4.01
C LYS A 51 -9.38 -3.33 4.34
N ASP A 52 -9.87 -4.19 5.23
CA ASP A 52 -9.28 -5.51 5.42
C ASP A 52 -9.76 -6.45 4.31
N VAL A 53 -8.85 -6.91 3.46
CA VAL A 53 -9.15 -7.84 2.38
C VAL A 53 -8.47 -9.18 2.57
N LYS A 54 -8.95 -10.20 1.86
CA LYS A 54 -8.73 -11.60 2.24
C LYS A 54 -7.27 -12.07 2.15
N ILE A 55 -6.47 -11.51 1.23
CA ILE A 55 -5.13 -12.02 0.93
C ILE A 55 -4.09 -10.96 1.27
N ALA A 56 -3.34 -11.16 2.36
CA ALA A 56 -2.23 -10.29 2.72
C ALA A 56 -1.10 -10.39 1.68
N ILE A 57 -0.60 -9.25 1.23
CA ILE A 57 0.54 -9.13 0.32
C ILE A 57 1.82 -8.87 1.14
N THR A 58 1.90 -7.76 1.84
CA THR A 58 3.09 -7.36 2.62
C THR A 58 2.71 -6.42 3.77
N PRO A 59 3.38 -6.46 4.93
CA PRO A 59 3.21 -5.45 5.98
C PRO A 59 3.65 -4.06 5.50
N LEU A 60 3.15 -3.00 6.15
CA LEU A 60 3.53 -1.61 5.82
C LEU A 60 5.03 -1.37 5.93
N ASP A 61 5.71 -2.00 6.90
CA ASP A 61 7.14 -1.79 7.14
C ASP A 61 8.05 -2.18 5.97
N ASN A 62 7.55 -3.00 5.05
CA ASN A 62 8.24 -3.38 3.81
C ASN A 62 7.98 -2.39 2.65
N VAL A 63 7.21 -1.33 2.88
CA VAL A 63 6.84 -0.30 1.91
C VAL A 63 7.56 1.00 2.26
N ASN A 64 8.20 1.62 1.28
CA ASN A 64 8.91 2.88 1.46
C ASN A 64 7.94 4.06 1.55
N ALA A 65 6.98 4.12 0.64
CA ALA A 65 5.94 5.13 0.68
C ALA A 65 4.62 4.67 0.06
N ILE A 66 3.53 5.24 0.55
CA ILE A 66 2.20 5.16 -0.05
C ILE A 66 1.81 6.56 -0.53
N ILE A 67 1.45 6.67 -1.80
CA ILE A 67 0.97 7.87 -2.44
C ILE A 67 -0.55 7.77 -2.57
N THR A 68 -1.26 8.77 -2.05
CA THR A 68 -2.72 8.81 -2.03
C THR A 68 -3.28 10.18 -2.36
N ASP A 69 -4.55 10.26 -2.74
CA ASP A 69 -5.24 11.53 -2.98
C ASP A 69 -5.60 12.25 -1.67
N ALA A 70 -5.91 13.54 -1.78
CA ALA A 70 -6.22 14.42 -0.65
C ALA A 70 -7.51 14.05 0.13
N ASN A 71 -8.34 13.10 -0.33
CA ASN A 71 -9.57 12.70 0.37
C ASN A 71 -9.33 11.66 1.48
N ILE A 72 -8.07 11.39 1.85
CA ILE A 72 -7.77 10.44 2.91
C ILE A 72 -8.31 10.90 4.27
N ASP A 73 -8.85 9.95 5.04
CA ASP A 73 -9.35 10.22 6.39
C ASP A 73 -8.23 10.84 7.26
N PRO A 74 -8.48 11.99 7.92
CA PRO A 74 -7.49 12.71 8.73
C PRO A 74 -6.89 11.91 9.89
N SER A 75 -7.51 10.79 10.26
CA SER A 75 -6.98 9.86 11.25
C SER A 75 -5.76 9.07 10.77
N TYR A 76 -5.56 8.87 9.46
CA TYR A 76 -4.43 8.08 8.94
C TYR A 76 -3.07 8.79 9.02
N PRO A 77 -2.90 10.05 8.56
CA PRO A 77 -1.58 10.69 8.57
C PRO A 77 -0.86 10.66 9.93
N PRO A 78 -1.52 10.85 11.09
CA PRO A 78 -0.89 10.65 12.39
C PRO A 78 -0.33 9.24 12.62
N GLN A 79 -1.01 8.20 12.14
CA GLN A 79 -0.61 6.79 12.32
C GLN A 79 0.67 6.48 11.54
N PHE A 80 0.86 7.09 10.37
CA PHE A 80 2.07 6.93 9.55
C PHE A 80 3.31 7.61 10.15
N ARG A 81 3.16 8.47 11.18
CA ARG A 81 4.30 9.09 11.88
C ARG A 81 5.03 8.13 12.81
N SER A 82 4.37 7.04 13.19
CA SER A 82 4.88 6.04 14.15
C SER A 82 5.49 4.81 13.48
N ILE A 83 5.50 4.76 12.14
CA ILE A 83 6.03 3.63 11.36
C ILE A 83 7.06 4.11 10.34
N ARG A 84 7.77 3.17 9.72
CA ARG A 84 8.79 3.47 8.72
C ARG A 84 8.21 3.99 7.40
N THR A 85 7.00 3.54 7.04
CA THR A 85 6.35 3.86 5.77
C THR A 85 5.96 5.32 5.72
N LYS A 86 6.34 6.02 4.64
CA LYS A 86 5.90 7.41 4.42
C LYS A 86 4.51 7.43 3.80
N LEU A 87 3.66 8.36 4.24
CA LEU A 87 2.43 8.69 3.53
C LEU A 87 2.66 10.00 2.76
N ILE A 88 2.41 9.97 1.46
CA ILE A 88 2.51 11.11 0.55
C ILE A 88 1.10 11.41 0.04
N ILE A 89 0.63 12.63 0.26
CA ILE A 89 -0.64 13.10 -0.26
C ILE A 89 -0.34 13.87 -1.55
N ALA A 90 -0.92 13.44 -2.65
CA ALA A 90 -0.82 14.08 -3.96
C ALA A 90 -2.12 14.84 -4.27
N ASP A 91 -1.96 16.05 -4.84
CA ASP A 91 -3.04 16.91 -5.32
C ASP A 91 -3.57 16.47 -6.70
#